data_AF-A0A1G9FUM2-F1
#
_entry.id   AF-A0A1G9FUM2-F1
#
_cell.length_a   1.000
_cell.length_b   1.000
_cell.length_c   1.000
_cell.angle_alpha   90.00
_cell.angle_beta   90.00
_cell.angle_gamma   90.00
#
_symmetry.space_group_name_H-M   'P 1'
#
loop_
_entity.id
_entity.type
_entity.pdbx_description
1 polymer ?
#
loop_
_entity_poly.entity_id
_entity_poly.type
_entity_poly.pdbx_seq_one_letter_code
_entity_poly.pdbx_strand_id
1 'polypeptide(L)'
;MIVGYFEDGPNLVTMAMNGWGEGEPAWWLNLQAHPQARVQLTDGTREVVAHAATGADRARLWDLWRSLDKDLDGYARRRPTETAVVVFEPRISGPGS
;
A
#
# COMPACT_ATOMS: atom_id res chain seq x y z
N MET A 1 8.60 -4.36 -9.83
CA MET A 1 7.49 -3.39 -9.96
C MET A 1 7.85 -2.14 -9.17
N ILE A 2 7.40 -0.97 -9.61
CA ILE A 2 7.54 0.29 -8.89
C ILE A 2 6.12 0.82 -8.62
N VAL A 3 5.86 1.28 -7.40
CA VAL A 3 4.60 1.88 -6.98
C VAL A 3 4.87 3.19 -6.25
N GLY A 4 3.96 4.15 -6.35
CA GLY A 4 3.99 5.36 -5.52
C GLY A 4 3.62 5.02 -4.08
N TYR A 5 4.30 5.62 -3.11
CA TYR A 5 4.04 5.42 -1.69
C TYR A 5 4.24 6.72 -0.91
N PHE A 6 3.74 6.75 0.31
CA PHE A 6 4.18 7.69 1.34
C PHE A 6 4.52 6.94 2.64
N GLU A 7 5.25 7.60 3.54
CA GLU A 7 5.57 7.04 4.86
C GLU A 7 4.54 7.47 5.92
N ASP A 8 4.10 6.54 6.76
CA ASP A 8 3.22 6.75 7.92
C ASP A 8 3.89 6.13 9.15
N GLY A 9 4.69 6.94 9.86
CA GLY A 9 5.59 6.43 10.88
C GLY A 9 6.59 5.42 10.27
N PRO A 10 6.71 4.19 10.79
CA PRO A 10 7.61 3.18 10.24
C PRO A 10 7.05 2.49 8.97
N ASN A 11 5.77 2.70 8.65
CA ASN A 11 5.06 1.97 7.61
C ASN A 11 5.17 2.68 6.26
N LEU A 12 5.16 1.90 5.19
CA LEU A 12 4.99 2.42 3.83
C LEU A 12 3.56 2.19 3.37
N VAL A 13 2.93 3.20 2.80
CA VAL A 13 1.53 3.14 2.37
C VAL A 13 1.43 3.35 0.88
N THR A 14 0.76 2.44 0.18
CA THR A 14 0.48 2.53 -1.25
C THR A 14 -0.99 2.21 -1.54
N MET A 15 -1.36 2.16 -2.81
CA MET A 15 -2.67 1.75 -3.27
C MET A 15 -2.53 0.63 -4.30
N ALA A 16 -3.39 -0.38 -4.23
CA ALA A 16 -3.44 -1.50 -5.16
C ALA A 16 -3.97 -1.09 -6.54
N MET A 17 -3.13 -0.43 -7.34
CA MET A 17 -3.48 0.02 -8.69
C MET A 17 -2.28 0.03 -9.65
N ASN A 18 -2.57 -0.03 -10.95
CA ASN A 18 -1.60 0.20 -12.03
C ASN A 18 -2.02 1.46 -12.81
N GLY A 19 -1.52 2.64 -12.43
CA GLY A 19 -1.80 3.89 -13.15
C GLY A 19 -3.29 4.22 -13.29
N TRP A 20 -4.04 4.14 -12.18
CA TRP A 20 -5.51 4.28 -12.13
C TRP A 20 -6.31 3.29 -12.98
N GLY A 21 -5.65 2.28 -13.54
CA GLY A 21 -6.25 1.21 -14.32
C GLY A 21 -6.93 0.15 -13.47
N GLU A 22 -7.01 -1.05 -14.04
CA GLU A 22 -7.88 -2.14 -13.61
C GLU A 22 -7.80 -2.50 -12.11
N GLY A 23 -8.93 -3.06 -11.64
CA GLY A 23 -9.06 -3.83 -10.41
C GLY A 23 -7.87 -4.74 -10.13
N GLU A 24 -7.37 -4.75 -8.90
CA GLU A 24 -6.59 -5.86 -8.33
C GLU A 24 -5.36 -6.30 -9.14
N PRO A 25 -4.31 -5.48 -9.17
CA PRO A 25 -3.09 -5.83 -9.90
C PRO A 25 -2.44 -7.10 -9.32
N ALA A 26 -1.80 -7.90 -10.16
CA ALA A 26 -1.27 -9.22 -9.78
C ALA A 26 -0.37 -9.21 -8.54
N TRP A 27 0.40 -8.15 -8.31
CA TRP A 27 1.21 -8.01 -7.10
C TRP A 27 0.38 -7.97 -5.83
N TRP A 28 -0.79 -7.32 -5.87
CA TRP A 28 -1.69 -7.23 -4.73
C TRP A 28 -2.36 -8.58 -4.47
N LEU A 29 -2.78 -9.29 -5.52
CA LEU A 29 -3.28 -10.67 -5.40
C LEU A 29 -2.23 -11.59 -4.76
N ASN A 30 -0.97 -11.48 -5.18
CA ASN A 30 0.13 -12.25 -4.60
C ASN A 30 0.35 -11.93 -3.12
N LEU A 31 0.26 -10.67 -2.71
CA LEU A 31 0.42 -10.26 -1.31
C LEU A 31 -0.75 -10.69 -0.43
N GLN A 32 -1.97 -10.78 -0.97
CA GLN A 32 -3.11 -11.34 -0.25
C GLN A 32 -2.89 -12.83 0.07
N ALA A 33 -2.24 -13.58 -0.82
CA ALA A 33 -1.88 -14.98 -0.59
C ALA A 33 -0.63 -15.14 0.31
N HIS A 34 0.37 -14.27 0.11
CA HIS A 34 1.67 -14.31 0.81
C HIS A 34 2.08 -12.88 1.22
N PRO A 35 1.70 -12.43 2.43
CA PRO A 35 1.86 -11.03 2.82
C PRO A 35 3.31 -10.61 3.06
N GLN A 36 4.24 -11.57 3.13
CA GLN A 36 5.66 -11.29 3.32
C GLN A 36 6.29 -10.76 2.04
N ALA A 37 6.96 -9.61 2.12
CA ALA A 37 7.65 -9.02 0.99
C ALA A 37 8.96 -8.33 1.38
N ARG A 38 9.74 -7.97 0.37
CA ARG A 38 10.91 -7.10 0.49
C ARG A 38 10.66 -5.86 -0.33
N VAL A 39 10.80 -4.68 0.28
CA VAL A 39 10.71 -3.39 -0.40
C VAL A 39 12.11 -2.85 -0.57
N GLN A 40 12.48 -2.52 -1.82
CA GLN A 40 13.73 -1.84 -2.13
C GLN A 40 13.48 -0.32 -2.16
N LEU A 41 14.24 0.40 -1.36
CA LEU A 41 14.22 1.85 -1.27
C LEU A 41 15.62 2.41 -1.57
N THR A 42 15.73 3.73 -1.59
CA THR A 42 17.00 4.43 -1.80
C THR A 42 17.98 4.24 -0.64
N ASP A 43 17.47 4.06 0.58
CA ASP A 43 18.24 3.87 1.81
C ASP A 43 18.54 2.40 2.13
N GLY A 44 17.91 1.45 1.43
CA GLY A 44 18.16 0.02 1.60
C GLY A 44 16.96 -0.88 1.28
N THR A 45 17.07 -2.16 1.62
CA THR A 45 15.96 -3.10 1.53
C THR A 45 15.31 -3.28 2.92
N ARG A 46 13.97 -3.23 3.00
CA ARG A 46 13.20 -3.56 4.21
C ARG A 46 12.41 -4.86 4.00
N GLU A 47 12.44 -5.76 4.98
CA GLU A 47 11.45 -6.84 5.06
C GLU A 47 10.16 -6.32 5.65
N VAL A 48 9.03 -6.65 5.03
CA VAL A 48 7.72 -6.14 5.43
C VAL A 48 6.66 -7.23 5.45
N VAL A 49 5.56 -6.93 6.14
CA VAL A 49 4.30 -7.66 6.05
C VAL A 49 3.25 -6.70 5.49
N ALA A 50 2.64 -7.07 4.38
CA ALA A 50 1.63 -6.30 3.70
C ALA A 50 0.23 -6.66 4.18
N HIS A 51 -0.63 -5.67 4.35
CA HIS A 51 -2.06 -5.87 4.58
C HIS A 51 -2.89 -4.72 4.01
N ALA A 52 -4.18 -4.95 3.77
CA ALA A 52 -5.10 -3.89 3.41
C ALA A 52 -5.54 -3.14 4.66
N ALA A 53 -5.40 -1.82 4.67
CA ALA A 53 -6.03 -0.99 5.69
C ALA A 53 -7.56 -1.12 5.58
N THR A 54 -8.24 -1.12 6.72
CA THR A 54 -9.70 -1.22 6.79
C THR A 54 -10.27 -0.15 7.73
N GLY A 55 -11.58 0.06 7.68
CA GLY A 55 -12.30 0.93 8.62
C GLY A 55 -11.70 2.34 8.77
N ALA A 56 -11.45 2.74 10.02
CA ALA A 56 -10.95 4.07 10.36
C ALA A 56 -9.53 4.33 9.83
N ASP A 57 -8.65 3.31 9.85
CA ASP A 57 -7.30 3.46 9.35
C ASP A 57 -7.28 3.70 7.84
N ARG A 58 -8.13 2.97 7.11
CA ARG A 58 -8.28 3.21 5.67
C ARG A 58 -8.74 4.65 5.39
N ALA A 59 -9.74 5.14 6.12
CA ALA A 59 -10.24 6.50 5.94
C ALA A 59 -9.15 7.56 6.20
N ARG A 60 -8.40 7.42 7.30
CA ARG A 60 -7.28 8.32 7.62
C ARG A 60 -6.20 8.30 6.54
N LEU A 61 -5.80 7.13 6.08
CA LEU A 61 -4.76 6.98 5.06
C LEU A 61 -5.24 7.47 3.68
N TRP A 62 -6.52 7.30 3.36
CA TRP A 62 -7.12 7.87 2.16
C TRP A 62 -7.08 9.39 2.20
N ASP A 63 -7.36 10.00 3.34
CA ASP A 63 -7.30 11.46 3.52
C ASP A 63 -5.89 12.02 3.35
N LEU A 64 -4.88 11.28 3.81
CA LEU A 64 -3.48 11.59 3.52
C LEU A 64 -3.19 11.50 2.02
N TRP A 65 -3.70 10.48 1.31
CA TRP A 65 -3.58 10.43 -0.16
C TRP A 65 -4.26 11.62 -0.85
N ARG A 66 -5.46 12.04 -0.40
CA ARG A 66 -6.15 13.24 -0.91
C ARG A 66 -5.34 14.53 -0.70
N SER A 67 -4.47 14.54 0.31
CA SER A 67 -3.57 15.68 0.53
C SER A 67 -2.52 15.79 -0.59
N LEU A 68 -2.08 14.65 -1.13
CA LEU A 68 -1.04 14.51 -2.15
C LEU A 68 -1.58 14.57 -3.58
N ASP A 69 -2.74 13.96 -3.83
CA ASP A 69 -3.41 13.95 -5.13
C ASP A 69 -4.87 14.42 -4.99
N LYS A 70 -5.17 15.59 -5.58
CA LYS A 70 -6.50 16.21 -5.49
C LYS A 70 -7.54 15.53 -6.37
N ASP A 71 -7.12 14.76 -7.36
CA ASP A 71 -8.01 14.05 -8.29
C ASP A 71 -8.28 12.60 -7.87
N LEU A 72 -7.67 12.14 -6.75
CA LEU A 72 -7.78 10.78 -6.20
C LEU A 72 -9.22 10.24 -6.21
N ASP A 73 -10.16 11.00 -5.65
CA ASP A 73 -11.57 10.58 -5.55
C ASP A 73 -12.22 10.43 -6.93
N GLY A 74 -11.84 11.29 -7.87
CA GLY A 74 -12.31 11.25 -9.26
C GLY A 74 -11.83 10.00 -9.99
N TYR A 75 -10.58 9.59 -9.78
CA TYR A 75 -10.05 8.35 -10.33
C TYR A 75 -10.63 7.11 -9.65
N ALA A 76 -10.75 7.12 -8.32
CA ALA A 76 -11.28 6.01 -7.54
C ALA A 76 -12.71 5.65 -7.96
N ARG A 77 -13.56 6.66 -8.22
CA ARG A 77 -14.96 6.47 -8.67
C ARG A 77 -15.09 5.78 -10.03
N ARG A 78 -14.03 5.76 -10.85
CA ARG A 78 -14.06 5.09 -12.16
C ARG A 78 -13.89 3.57 -12.04
N ARG A 79 -13.55 3.07 -10.85
CA ARG A 79 -13.29 1.66 -10.62
C ARG A 79 -14.55 0.93 -10.15
N PRO A 80 -14.78 -0.30 -10.62
CA PRO A 80 -15.92 -1.11 -10.19
C PRO A 80 -15.74 -1.64 -8.76
N THR A 81 -14.51 -1.70 -8.27
CA THR A 81 -14.16 -2.17 -6.93
C THR A 81 -13.40 -1.11 -6.15
N GLU A 82 -13.53 -1.17 -4.82
CA GLU A 82 -12.80 -0.26 -3.93
C GLU A 82 -11.29 -0.41 -4.12
N THR A 83 -10.57 0.70 -4.14
CA THR A 83 -9.11 0.68 -4.17
C THR A 83 -8.61 0.30 -2.78
N ALA A 84 -7.92 -0.83 -2.69
CA ALA A 84 -7.24 -1.23 -1.46
C ALA A 84 -6.10 -0.25 -1.17
N VAL A 85 -6.09 0.29 0.04
CA VAL A 85 -4.94 1.00 0.60
C VAL A 85 -4.08 -0.05 1.27
N VAL A 86 -2.86 -0.23 0.76
CA VAL A 86 -1.96 -1.29 1.20
C VAL A 86 -0.92 -0.69 2.13
N VAL A 87 -0.79 -1.26 3.32
CA VAL A 87 0.20 -0.89 4.33
C VAL A 87 1.27 -1.97 4.35
N PHE A 88 2.53 -1.56 4.23
CA PHE A 88 3.70 -2.40 4.43
C PHE A 88 4.32 -2.06 5.78
N GLU A 89 4.10 -2.95 6.75
CA GLU A 89 4.67 -2.82 8.09
C GLU A 89 6.05 -3.48 8.13
N PRO A 90 7.09 -2.84 8.69
CA PRO A 90 8.39 -3.48 8.86
C PRO A 90 8.28 -4.75 9.69
N ARG A 91 8.86 -5.84 9.20
CA ARG A 91 9.09 -7.00 10.05
C ARG A 91 10.25 -6.66 10.99
N ILE A 92 9.93 -6.39 12.25
CA ILE A 92 10.95 -6.34 13.29
C ILE A 92 11.41 -7.77 13.49
N SER A 93 12.57 -8.12 12.94
CA SER A 93 13.27 -9.32 13.36
C SER A 93 13.62 -9.13 14.84
N GLY A 94 13.00 -9.91 15.72
CA GLY A 94 13.49 -10.01 17.11
C GLY A 94 14.98 -10.38 17.10
N PRO A 95 15.75 -10.03 18.14
CA PRO A 95 17.14 -10.48 18.22
C PRO A 95 17.17 -12.00 18.05
N GLY A 96 17.99 -12.45 17.09
CA GLY A 96 17.98 -13.80 16.55
C GLY A 96 18.06 -14.89 17.63
N SER A 97 17.38 -16.00 17.34
CA SER A 97 17.58 -17.28 18.01
C SER A 97 19.02 -17.78 17.88
#